data_AF-A0A9P8LJ40-F1
#
_entry.id   AF-A0A9P8LJ40-F1
#
_cell.length_a   1.000
_cell.length_b   1.000
_cell.length_c   1.000
_cell.angle_alpha   90.00
_cell.angle_beta   90.00
_cell.angle_gamma   90.00
#
_symmetry.space_group_name_H-M   'P 1'
#
loop_
_entity.id
_entity.type
_entity.pdbx_description
1 polymer ?
#
loop_
_entity_poly.entity_id
_entity_poly.type
_entity_poly.pdbx_seq_one_letter_code
_entity_poly.pdbx_strand_id
1 'polypeptide(L)'
;MEKVYGIVDFRLSFIGKPTERDGGVECKHGPGECLGDILELCAASLYPDPKISLGFAMCLSDDYEHIPDQDLIEGCALEHRVDFNKLNHCVSRDDGYGIKLLRESMERSAEAGVNTSCTVRLNEEVRCVRDSGLWKECEGGHEVDDLVRDIKALYHGVVAWL
;
A
#
# COMPACT_ATOMS: atom_id res chain seq x y z
N MET A 1 1.90 11.74 4.70
CA MET A 1 1.59 11.17 6.03
C MET A 1 2.07 12.01 7.22
N GLU A 2 3.23 12.67 7.16
CA GLU A 2 3.77 13.48 8.27
C GLU A 2 2.79 14.48 8.90
N LYS A 3 1.94 15.12 8.08
CA LYS A 3 0.98 16.14 8.52
C LYS A 3 -0.33 15.60 9.10
N VAL A 4 -0.67 14.32 8.87
CA VAL A 4 -2.02 13.76 9.12
C VAL A 4 -2.03 12.36 9.72
N TYR A 5 -0.88 11.73 9.98
CA TYR A 5 -0.78 10.33 10.46
C TYR A 5 -1.62 10.02 11.72
N GLY A 6 -1.85 11.00 12.59
CA GLY A 6 -2.62 10.82 13.83
C GLY A 6 -4.15 10.88 13.65
N ILE A 7 -4.63 11.17 12.44
CA ILE A 7 -6.07 11.36 12.14
C ILE A 7 -6.53 10.52 10.94
N VAL A 8 -5.72 9.55 10.52
CA VAL A 8 -6.00 8.66 9.39
C VAL A 8 -5.77 7.21 9.78
N ASP A 9 -6.63 6.33 9.30
CA ASP A 9 -6.35 4.90 9.22
C ASP A 9 -5.79 4.62 7.81
N PHE A 10 -4.47 4.50 7.71
CA PHE A 10 -3.82 4.30 6.41
C PHE A 10 -3.80 2.81 6.06
N ARG A 11 -4.35 2.50 4.89
CA ARG A 11 -4.35 1.15 4.33
C ARG A 11 -3.77 1.13 2.94
N LEU A 12 -2.76 0.29 2.76
CA LEU A 12 -2.22 -0.08 1.45
C LEU A 12 -2.96 -1.31 0.91
N SER A 13 -3.31 -1.29 -0.37
CA SER A 13 -3.94 -2.43 -1.06
C SER A 13 -3.42 -2.52 -2.49
N PHE A 14 -3.32 -3.75 -3.01
CA PHE A 14 -2.73 -4.03 -4.31
C PHE A 14 -3.76 -4.55 -5.30
N ILE A 15 -3.44 -4.45 -6.59
CA ILE A 15 -4.30 -4.93 -7.67
C ILE A 15 -3.71 -6.21 -8.24
N GLY A 16 -4.47 -7.29 -8.20
CA GLY A 16 -4.10 -8.55 -8.81
C GLY A 16 -5.28 -9.51 -8.79
N LYS A 17 -5.00 -10.80 -8.91
CA LYS A 17 -6.02 -11.85 -8.95
C LYS A 17 -5.72 -12.92 -7.93
N PRO A 18 -6.63 -13.19 -6.99
CA PRO A 18 -6.59 -14.42 -6.21
C PRO A 18 -6.75 -15.64 -7.12
N THR A 19 -5.91 -16.66 -6.98
CA THR A 19 -6.06 -17.91 -7.74
C THR A 19 -6.96 -18.89 -6.99
N GLU A 20 -7.78 -19.66 -7.71
CA GLU A 20 -8.65 -20.68 -7.11
C GLU A 20 -7.88 -21.93 -6.69
N ARG A 21 -6.78 -22.25 -7.38
CA ARG A 21 -5.86 -23.31 -6.97
C ARG A 21 -5.00 -22.81 -5.81
N ASP A 22 -5.05 -23.57 -4.71
CA ASP A 22 -4.11 -23.55 -3.59
C ASP A 22 -4.03 -22.24 -2.79
N GLY A 23 -5.02 -21.36 -2.92
CA GLY A 23 -5.06 -20.09 -2.17
C GLY A 23 -4.00 -19.06 -2.61
N GLY A 24 -3.40 -19.26 -3.79
CA GLY A 24 -2.37 -18.38 -4.34
C GLY A 24 -2.90 -17.04 -4.87
N VAL A 25 -1.98 -16.27 -5.45
CA VAL A 25 -2.18 -14.92 -5.98
C VAL A 25 -1.39 -14.75 -7.28
N GLU A 26 -1.90 -13.92 -8.18
CA GLU A 26 -1.28 -13.53 -9.44
C GLU A 26 -1.20 -12.00 -9.51
N CYS A 27 0.01 -11.47 -9.69
CA CYS A 27 0.28 -10.04 -9.83
C CYS A 27 0.56 -9.69 -11.29
N LYS A 28 0.31 -8.43 -11.67
CA LYS A 28 0.33 -7.98 -13.07
C LYS A 28 1.74 -8.03 -13.69
N HIS A 29 2.77 -7.90 -12.88
CA HIS A 29 4.17 -7.80 -13.28
C HIS A 29 5.00 -9.00 -12.79
N GLY A 30 4.34 -10.12 -12.48
CA GLY A 30 4.98 -11.39 -12.16
C GLY A 30 5.36 -11.56 -10.68
N PRO A 31 6.19 -12.57 -10.36
CA PRO A 31 6.41 -13.00 -8.98
C PRO A 31 7.20 -12.00 -8.12
N GLY A 32 8.06 -11.17 -8.75
CA GLY A 32 8.79 -10.11 -8.05
C GLY A 32 7.86 -9.07 -7.44
N GLU A 33 6.87 -8.60 -8.20
CA GLU A 33 5.81 -7.72 -7.71
C GLU A 33 5.04 -8.37 -6.55
N CYS A 34 4.61 -9.63 -6.70
CA CYS A 34 3.90 -10.31 -5.61
C CYS A 34 4.72 -10.37 -4.31
N LEU A 35 6.02 -10.61 -4.40
CA LEU A 35 6.88 -10.63 -3.22
C LEU A 35 7.05 -9.23 -2.62
N GLY A 36 7.22 -8.20 -3.45
CA GLY A 36 7.23 -6.80 -3.03
C GLY A 36 5.96 -6.45 -2.26
N ASP A 37 4.79 -6.72 -2.84
CA ASP A 37 3.49 -6.46 -2.21
C ASP A 37 3.35 -7.20 -0.87
N ILE A 38 3.81 -8.46 -0.78
CA ILE A 38 3.80 -9.23 0.48
C ILE A 38 4.73 -8.59 1.51
N LEU A 39 5.93 -8.15 1.13
CA LEU A 39 6.87 -7.46 2.03
C LEU A 39 6.24 -6.18 2.58
N GLU A 40 5.64 -5.35 1.74
CA GLU A 40 4.99 -4.11 2.13
C GLU A 40 3.79 -4.35 3.07
N LEU A 41 2.95 -5.36 2.77
CA LEU A 41 1.83 -5.73 3.63
C LEU A 41 2.27 -6.35 4.97
N CYS A 42 3.33 -7.15 4.96
CA CYS A 42 3.93 -7.68 6.18
C CYS A 42 4.50 -6.56 7.05
N ALA A 43 5.18 -5.57 6.45
CA ALA A 43 5.64 -4.39 7.17
C ALA A 43 4.47 -3.59 7.76
N ALA A 44 3.39 -3.36 6.99
CA ALA A 44 2.19 -2.68 7.48
C ALA A 44 1.49 -3.44 8.63
N SER A 45 1.44 -4.78 8.56
CA SER A 45 0.86 -5.62 9.61
C SER A 45 1.68 -5.59 10.91
N LEU A 46 3.00 -5.69 10.80
CA LEU A 46 3.91 -5.71 11.95
C LEU A 46 4.13 -4.31 12.55
N TYR A 47 4.10 -3.28 11.72
CA TYR A 47 4.41 -1.88 12.06
C TYR A 47 3.30 -0.96 11.55
N PRO A 48 2.15 -0.89 12.23
CA PRO A 48 0.99 -0.14 11.77
C PRO A 48 1.18 1.39 11.79
N ASP A 49 2.27 1.91 12.38
CA ASP A 49 2.61 3.33 12.23
C ASP A 49 3.00 3.58 10.76
N PRO A 50 2.22 4.37 10.00
CA PRO A 50 2.51 4.61 8.60
C PRO A 50 3.81 5.37 8.38
N LYS A 51 4.38 6.04 9.38
CA LYS A 51 5.73 6.62 9.23
C LYS A 51 6.81 5.56 9.07
N ILE A 52 6.57 4.36 9.60
CA ILE A 52 7.47 3.20 9.47
C ILE A 52 7.09 2.40 8.22
N SER A 53 5.87 1.88 8.16
CA SER A 53 5.47 0.95 7.10
C SER A 53 5.39 1.61 5.73
N LEU A 54 4.86 2.83 5.62
CA LEU A 54 4.87 3.55 4.33
C LEU A 54 6.27 4.00 3.94
N GLY A 55 7.12 4.34 4.92
CA GLY A 55 8.53 4.63 4.66
C GLY A 55 9.23 3.45 3.99
N PHE A 56 9.11 2.27 4.61
CA PHE A 56 9.62 1.02 4.06
C PHE A 56 9.05 0.72 2.65
N ALA A 57 7.74 0.85 2.47
CA ALA A 57 7.10 0.61 1.18
C ALA A 57 7.61 1.58 0.09
N MET A 58 7.76 2.87 0.39
CA MET A 58 8.31 3.83 -0.56
C MET A 58 9.77 3.52 -0.93
N CYS A 59 10.61 3.16 0.06
CA CYS A 59 11.99 2.75 -0.20
C CYS A 59 12.07 1.54 -1.14
N LEU A 60 11.24 0.51 -0.89
CA LEU A 60 11.21 -0.68 -1.71
C LEU A 60 10.66 -0.40 -3.12
N SER A 61 9.61 0.42 -3.21
CA SER A 61 8.99 0.87 -4.46
C SER A 61 9.89 1.77 -5.30
N ASP A 62 10.88 2.47 -4.72
CA ASP A 62 11.83 3.29 -5.49
C ASP A 62 12.82 2.43 -6.29
N ASP A 63 13.03 1.17 -5.89
CA ASP A 63 13.97 0.25 -6.53
C ASP A 63 13.37 -1.15 -6.80
N TYR A 64 12.06 -1.17 -7.14
CA TYR A 64 11.27 -2.40 -7.27
C TYR A 64 11.83 -3.42 -8.28
N GLU A 65 12.62 -2.96 -9.26
CA GLU A 65 13.22 -3.81 -10.30
C GLU A 65 14.25 -4.80 -9.73
N HIS A 66 14.83 -4.49 -8.58
CA HIS A 66 15.82 -5.34 -7.93
C HIS A 66 15.22 -6.34 -6.95
N ILE A 67 13.90 -6.32 -6.67
CA ILE A 67 13.26 -7.36 -5.85
C ILE A 67 13.42 -8.72 -6.55
N PRO A 68 13.98 -9.76 -5.88
CA PRO A 68 14.06 -9.96 -4.44
C PRO A 68 15.44 -9.79 -3.79
N ASP A 69 16.29 -8.90 -4.31
CA ASP A 69 17.63 -8.68 -3.76
C ASP A 69 17.56 -8.39 -2.26
N GLN A 70 18.27 -9.22 -1.49
CA GLN A 70 18.26 -9.18 -0.04
C GLN A 70 18.92 -7.90 0.47
N ASP A 71 19.95 -7.40 -0.20
CA ASP A 71 20.65 -6.18 0.21
C ASP A 71 19.71 -4.95 0.14
N LEU A 72 18.84 -4.90 -0.88
CA LEU A 72 17.79 -3.89 -0.99
C LEU A 72 16.78 -4.00 0.17
N ILE A 73 16.25 -5.20 0.41
CA ILE A 73 15.22 -5.41 1.43
C ILE A 73 15.76 -5.11 2.84
N GLU A 74 16.97 -5.59 3.16
CA GLU A 74 17.63 -5.30 4.43
C GLU A 74 17.97 -3.82 4.59
N GLY A 75 18.43 -3.17 3.52
CA GLY A 75 18.70 -1.73 3.50
C GLY A 75 17.47 -0.90 3.83
N CYS A 76 16.36 -1.12 3.10
CA CYS A 76 15.09 -0.45 3.38
C CYS A 76 14.54 -0.77 4.77
N ALA A 77 14.67 -2.02 5.22
CA ALA A 77 14.24 -2.42 6.55
C ALA A 77 15.02 -1.68 7.65
N LEU A 78 16.35 -1.60 7.52
CA LEU A 78 17.22 -0.88 8.45
C LEU A 78 16.89 0.62 8.48
N GLU A 79 16.77 1.26 7.32
CA GLU A 79 16.48 2.69 7.20
C GLU A 79 15.18 3.08 7.90
N HIS A 80 14.14 2.26 7.74
CA HIS A 80 12.81 2.53 8.29
C HIS A 80 12.51 1.80 9.60
N ARG A 81 13.51 1.17 10.23
CA ARG A 81 13.40 0.48 11.52
C ARG A 81 12.40 -0.69 11.53
N VAL A 82 12.29 -1.37 10.40
CA VAL A 82 11.60 -2.66 10.27
C VAL A 82 12.59 -3.76 10.64
N ASP A 83 12.26 -4.60 11.61
CA ASP A 83 13.06 -5.79 11.94
C ASP A 83 13.00 -6.80 10.79
N PHE A 84 14.12 -6.98 10.09
CA PHE A 84 14.22 -7.88 8.94
C PHE A 84 13.86 -9.32 9.28
N ASN A 85 14.22 -9.83 10.47
CA ASN A 85 13.90 -11.21 10.84
C ASN A 85 12.40 -11.40 11.03
N LYS A 86 11.72 -10.42 11.65
CA LYS A 86 10.26 -10.45 11.79
C LYS A 86 9.57 -10.32 10.43
N LEU A 87 10.09 -9.46 9.55
CA LEU A 87 9.60 -9.29 8.19
C LEU A 87 9.73 -10.58 7.40
N ASN A 88 10.93 -11.16 7.35
CA ASN A 88 11.21 -12.41 6.65
C ASN A 88 10.34 -13.55 7.20
N HIS A 89 10.20 -13.65 8.53
CA HIS A 89 9.28 -14.60 9.13
C HIS A 89 7.84 -14.37 8.64
N CYS A 90 7.32 -13.14 8.64
CA CYS A 90 5.96 -12.86 8.14
C CYS A 90 5.75 -13.35 6.70
N VAL A 91 6.72 -13.11 5.83
CA VAL A 91 6.70 -13.50 4.41
C VAL A 91 6.76 -15.03 4.26
N SER A 92 7.61 -15.70 5.04
CA SER A 92 7.94 -17.12 4.87
C SER A 92 7.19 -18.06 5.81
N ARG A 93 6.16 -17.60 6.52
CA ARG A 93 5.39 -18.41 7.45
C ARG A 93 4.73 -19.60 6.75
N ASP A 94 4.83 -20.78 7.37
CA ASP A 94 4.24 -22.03 6.85
C ASP A 94 2.72 -21.99 6.72
N ASP A 95 2.03 -21.11 7.46
CA ASP A 95 0.58 -20.92 7.37
C ASP A 95 0.14 -20.01 6.21
N GLY A 96 1.09 -19.55 5.37
CA GLY A 96 0.81 -18.71 4.20
C GLY A 96 0.33 -17.30 4.55
N TYR A 97 0.62 -16.81 5.75
CA TYR A 97 0.11 -15.51 6.24
C TYR A 97 0.40 -14.34 5.29
N GLY A 98 1.61 -14.23 4.74
CA GLY A 98 1.95 -13.18 3.76
C GLY A 98 1.09 -13.23 2.50
N ILE A 99 0.89 -14.44 1.95
CA ILE A 99 0.02 -14.65 0.77
C ILE A 99 -1.43 -14.28 1.11
N LYS A 100 -1.89 -14.64 2.31
CA LYS A 100 -3.23 -14.28 2.78
C LYS A 100 -3.43 -12.76 2.85
N LEU A 101 -2.45 -12.01 3.38
CA LEU A 101 -2.50 -10.55 3.39
C LEU A 101 -2.63 -9.97 1.98
N LEU A 102 -1.82 -10.46 1.04
CA LEU A 102 -1.85 -10.03 -0.35
C LEU A 102 -3.21 -10.34 -1.00
N ARG A 103 -3.72 -11.55 -0.78
CA ARG A 103 -5.03 -11.97 -1.26
C ARG A 103 -6.15 -11.06 -0.76
N GLU A 104 -6.22 -10.83 0.55
CA GLU A 104 -7.21 -9.93 1.15
C GLU A 104 -7.07 -8.50 0.61
N SER A 105 -5.85 -8.07 0.28
CA SER A 105 -5.63 -6.75 -0.32
C SER A 105 -6.15 -6.64 -1.76
N MET A 106 -5.99 -7.69 -2.55
CA MET A 106 -6.52 -7.76 -3.92
C MET A 106 -8.05 -7.81 -3.91
N GLU A 107 -8.63 -8.58 -3.00
CA GLU A 107 -10.08 -8.67 -2.80
C GLU A 107 -10.66 -7.28 -2.45
N ARG A 108 -10.04 -6.55 -1.51
CA ARG A 108 -10.45 -5.16 -1.18
C ARG A 108 -10.38 -4.23 -2.39
N SER A 109 -9.30 -4.27 -3.17
CA SER A 109 -9.17 -3.42 -4.37
C SER A 109 -10.25 -3.75 -5.39
N ALA A 110 -10.55 -5.03 -5.59
CA ALA A 110 -11.60 -5.48 -6.50
C ALA A 110 -13.00 -5.07 -6.04
N GLU A 111 -13.33 -5.22 -4.75
CA GLU A 111 -14.59 -4.77 -4.15
C GLU A 111 -14.79 -3.26 -4.26
N ALA A 112 -13.71 -2.49 -4.14
CA ALA A 112 -13.70 -1.05 -4.34
C ALA A 112 -13.73 -0.61 -5.83
N GLY A 113 -13.75 -1.55 -6.78
CA GLY A 113 -13.74 -1.25 -8.22
C GLY A 113 -12.43 -0.66 -8.75
N VAL A 114 -11.33 -0.79 -8.00
CA VAL A 114 -10.03 -0.19 -8.33
C VAL A 114 -9.29 -1.07 -9.35
N ASN A 115 -9.06 -0.53 -10.55
CA ASN A 115 -8.38 -1.24 -11.64
C ASN A 115 -7.07 -0.58 -12.09
N THR A 116 -6.80 0.63 -11.60
CA THR A 116 -5.67 1.47 -11.98
C THR A 116 -4.78 1.70 -10.76
N SER A 117 -3.48 1.45 -10.90
CA SER A 117 -2.49 1.91 -9.93
C SER A 117 -1.84 3.17 -10.49
N CYS A 118 -1.77 4.30 -9.77
CA CYS A 118 -2.17 4.50 -8.37
C CYS A 118 -3.59 5.11 -8.26
N THR A 119 -4.43 4.59 -7.37
CA THR A 119 -5.71 5.21 -6.97
C THR A 119 -5.66 5.55 -5.49
N VAL A 120 -5.86 6.83 -5.15
CA VAL A 120 -6.02 7.29 -3.78
C VAL A 120 -7.51 7.32 -3.44
N ARG A 121 -7.89 6.65 -2.35
CA ARG A 121 -9.25 6.68 -1.80
C ARG A 121 -9.26 7.39 -0.45
N LEU A 122 -10.31 8.16 -0.19
CA LEU A 122 -10.58 8.79 1.11
C LEU A 122 -12.01 8.48 1.51
N ASN A 123 -12.20 7.98 2.73
CA ASN A 123 -13.53 7.66 3.28
C ASN A 123 -14.37 6.82 2.31
N GLU A 124 -13.76 5.74 1.80
CA GLU A 124 -14.35 4.81 0.82
C GLU A 124 -14.68 5.38 -0.57
N GLU A 125 -14.34 6.62 -0.86
CA GLU A 125 -14.53 7.23 -2.19
C GLU A 125 -13.21 7.41 -2.93
N VAL A 126 -13.23 7.31 -4.26
CA VAL A 126 -12.08 7.66 -5.11
C VAL A 126 -11.83 9.15 -4.99
N ARG A 127 -10.61 9.53 -4.59
CA ARG A 127 -10.21 10.92 -4.40
C ARG A 127 -9.34 11.45 -5.55
N CYS A 128 -8.45 10.61 -6.08
CA CYS A 128 -7.53 11.00 -7.14
C CYS A 128 -6.90 9.75 -7.75
N VAL A 129 -6.74 9.73 -9.07
CA VAL A 129 -6.10 8.64 -9.80
C VAL A 129 -4.88 9.17 -10.53
N ARG A 130 -3.76 8.45 -10.45
CA ARG A 130 -2.56 8.71 -11.25
C ARG A 130 -2.38 7.55 -12.22
N ASP A 131 -2.49 7.86 -13.50
CA ASP A 131 -2.41 6.87 -14.57
C ASP A 131 -1.49 7.38 -15.67
N SER A 132 -0.47 6.57 -16.01
CA SER A 132 0.47 6.89 -17.08
C SER A 132 1.13 8.27 -16.92
N GLY A 133 1.43 8.64 -15.67
CA GLY A 133 2.03 9.92 -15.30
C GLY A 133 1.07 11.10 -15.20
N LEU A 134 -0.21 10.91 -15.52
CA LEU A 134 -1.24 11.96 -15.51
C LEU A 134 -2.17 11.82 -14.30
N TRP A 135 -2.54 12.94 -13.70
CA TRP A 135 -3.57 13.01 -12.66
C TRP A 135 -4.97 13.11 -13.28
N LYS A 136 -5.90 12.28 -12.80
CA LYS A 136 -7.28 12.14 -13.29
C LYS A 136 -8.23 12.04 -12.08
N GLU A 137 -9.45 12.54 -12.22
CA GLU A 137 -10.48 12.45 -11.16
C GLU A 137 -10.00 13.05 -9.82
N CYS A 138 -9.38 14.24 -9.92
CA CYS A 138 -8.79 14.96 -8.79
C CYS A 138 -9.41 16.37 -8.68
N GLU A 139 -10.73 16.47 -8.59
CA GLU A 139 -11.48 17.75 -8.54
C GLU A 139 -11.00 18.64 -7.39
N GLY A 140 -10.63 18.03 -6.25
CA GLY A 140 -10.04 18.72 -5.12
C GLY A 140 -8.56 19.10 -5.30
N GLY A 141 -7.96 18.87 -6.47
CA GLY A 141 -6.53 19.04 -6.72
C GLY A 141 -5.70 17.78 -6.42
N HIS A 142 -4.44 17.78 -6.84
CA HIS A 142 -3.52 16.64 -6.77
C HIS A 142 -2.24 16.93 -5.99
N GLU A 143 -2.11 18.13 -5.40
CA GLU A 143 -0.96 18.48 -4.58
C GLU A 143 -1.08 17.87 -3.18
N VAL A 144 0.06 17.75 -2.48
CA VAL A 144 0.09 17.21 -1.11
C VAL A 144 -0.83 17.99 -0.17
N ASP A 145 -0.86 19.31 -0.30
CA ASP A 145 -1.67 20.17 0.57
C ASP A 145 -3.18 20.05 0.27
N ASP A 146 -3.56 19.66 -0.95
CA ASP A 146 -4.94 19.36 -1.31
C ASP A 146 -5.44 18.12 -0.58
N LEU A 147 -4.65 17.03 -0.63
CA LEU A 147 -4.97 15.79 0.09
C LEU A 147 -5.05 16.03 1.60
N VAL A 148 -4.11 16.80 2.16
CA VAL A 148 -4.09 17.12 3.59
C VAL A 148 -5.31 17.94 4.02
N ARG A 149 -5.72 18.92 3.19
CA ARG A 149 -6.93 19.71 3.43
C ARG A 149 -8.16 18.81 3.49
N ASP A 150 -8.33 17.92 2.52
CA ASP A 150 -9.53 17.10 2.41
C ASP A 150 -9.63 16.05 3.53
N ILE A 151 -8.49 15.46 3.94
CA ILE A 151 -8.40 14.60 5.13
C ILE A 151 -8.86 15.35 6.39
N LYS A 152 -8.36 16.58 6.60
CA LYS A 152 -8.72 17.38 7.77
C LYS A 152 -10.19 17.79 7.76
N ALA A 153 -10.75 18.07 6.57
CA ALA A 153 -12.16 18.38 6.42
C ALA A 153 -13.03 17.20 6.87
N LEU A 154 -12.74 16.00 6.37
CA LEU A 154 -13.42 14.75 6.77
C LEU A 154 -13.28 14.47 8.27
N TYR A 155 -12.07 14.59 8.82
CA TYR A 155 -11.81 14.32 10.24
C TYR A 155 -12.58 15.25 11.18
N HIS A 156 -12.74 16.53 10.82
CA HIS A 156 -13.49 17.50 11.62
C HIS A 156 -15.00 17.50 11.34
N GLY A 157 -15.51 16.59 10.49
CA GLY A 157 -16.91 16.56 10.08
C GLY A 157 -17.31 17.78 9.23
N VAL A 158 -16.35 18.49 8.66
CA VAL A 158 -16.59 19.56 7.70
C VAL A 158 -16.74 18.88 6.35
N VAL A 159 -17.98 18.55 5.98
CA VAL A 159 -18.29 18.13 4.62
C VAL A 159 -18.01 19.32 3.71
N ALA A 160 -16.86 19.32 3.05
CA ALA A 160 -16.58 20.27 1.99
C ALA A 160 -17.40 19.83 0.76
N TRP A 161 -18.32 20.72 0.36
CA TRP A 161 -19.12 20.76 -0.88
C TRP A 161 -20.58 20.28 -0.82
N LEU A 162 -21.47 21.29 -0.69
CA LEU A 162 -22.49 21.63 -1.70
C LEU A 162 -21.83 22.08 -3.01
#